data_AF-A0A2V6CXG7-F1
#
_entry.id   AF-A0A2V6CXG7-F1
#
_cell.length_a   1.000
_cell.length_b   1.000
_cell.length_c   1.000
_cell.angle_alpha   90.00
_cell.angle_beta   90.00
_cell.angle_gamma   90.00
#
_symmetry.space_group_name_H-M   'P 1'
#
loop_
_entity.id
_entity.type
_entity.pdbx_description
1 polymer ?
#
loop_
_entity_poly.entity_id
_entity_poly.type
_entity_poly.pdbx_seq_one_letter_code
_entity_poly.pdbx_strand_id
1 'polypeptide(L)'
;MPGVHQYSGKEIAAIAQRAHEAGVQAVLLFGIPKSKDEEASGAYAEDGVVQNAVRQIKERAPDLTVITDVCLCEYTSHGHCGVTRL
;
A
#
# COMPACT_ATOMS: atom_id res chain seq x y z
N MET A 1 9.91 -5.63 -13.46
CA MET A 1 8.71 -5.71 -14.32
C MET A 1 8.72 -4.50 -15.25
N PRO A 2 8.99 -4.66 -16.55
CA PRO A 2 8.99 -3.53 -17.49
C PRO A 2 7.64 -2.80 -17.49
N GLY A 3 7.65 -1.47 -17.42
CA GLY A 3 6.45 -0.62 -17.40
C GLY A 3 5.74 -0.50 -16.03
N VAL A 4 6.28 -1.11 -14.97
CA VAL A 4 5.73 -1.02 -13.61
C VAL A 4 6.66 -0.20 -12.73
N HIS A 5 6.06 0.69 -11.95
CA HIS A 5 6.78 1.66 -11.12
C HIS A 5 6.28 1.63 -9.68
N GLN A 6 7.17 2.01 -8.75
CA GLN A 6 6.80 2.30 -7.37
C GLN A 6 6.50 3.79 -7.27
N TYR A 7 5.40 4.14 -6.60
CA TYR A 7 4.95 5.52 -6.45
C TYR A 7 5.05 5.92 -4.98
N SER A 8 5.51 7.14 -4.73
CA SER A 8 5.44 7.74 -3.40
C SER A 8 3.97 8.02 -3.00
N GLY A 9 3.73 8.26 -1.71
CA GLY A 9 2.39 8.63 -1.23
C GLY A 9 1.79 9.82 -1.99
N LYS A 10 2.58 10.87 -2.26
CA LYS A 10 2.07 12.05 -3.00
C LYS A 10 1.67 11.72 -4.44
N GLU A 11 2.41 10.82 -5.09
CA GLU A 11 2.15 10.43 -6.47
C GLU A 11 0.95 9.47 -6.56
N ILE A 12 0.79 8.56 -5.59
CA ILE A 12 -0.22 7.48 -5.68
C ILE A 12 -1.65 8.03 -5.82
N ALA A 13 -1.98 9.14 -5.17
CA ALA A 13 -3.29 9.75 -5.27
C ALA A 13 -3.59 10.27 -6.68
N ALA A 14 -2.59 10.88 -7.34
CA ALA A 14 -2.71 11.32 -8.73
C ALA A 14 -2.80 10.14 -9.70
N ILE A 15 -2.03 9.06 -9.46
CA ILE A 15 -2.11 7.84 -10.26
C ILE A 15 -3.49 7.19 -10.13
N ALA A 16 -4.00 7.05 -8.90
CA ALA A 16 -5.28 6.43 -8.61
C ALA A 16 -6.44 7.23 -9.23
N GLN A 17 -6.38 8.56 -9.15
CA GLN A 17 -7.35 9.42 -9.82
C GLN A 17 -7.34 9.21 -11.34
N ARG A 18 -6.16 9.23 -11.99
CA ARG A 18 -6.05 8.98 -13.44
C ARG A 18 -6.54 7.59 -13.84
N ALA A 19 -6.28 6.58 -13.01
CA ALA A 19 -6.78 5.23 -13.24
C ALA A 19 -8.32 5.21 -13.19
N HIS A 20 -8.91 5.89 -12.21
CA HIS A 20 -10.36 5.99 -12.08
C HIS A 20 -11.00 6.73 -13.26
N GLU A 21 -10.43 7.86 -13.68
CA GLU A 21 -10.86 8.62 -14.87
C GLU A 21 -10.77 7.77 -16.16
N ALA A 22 -9.84 6.82 -16.21
CA ALA A 22 -9.71 5.85 -17.30
C ALA A 22 -10.69 4.66 -17.19
N GLY A 23 -11.57 4.64 -16.18
CA GLY A 23 -12.61 3.62 -15.98
C GLY A 23 -12.25 2.50 -15.00
N VAL A 24 -11.09 2.55 -14.35
CA VAL A 24 -10.72 1.56 -13.31
C VAL A 24 -11.60 1.76 -12.08
N GLN A 25 -12.27 0.67 -11.66
CA GLN A 25 -13.22 0.70 -10.55
C GLN A 25 -12.57 0.44 -9.19
N ALA A 26 -11.44 -0.27 -9.17
CA ALA A 26 -10.76 -0.66 -7.95
C ALA A 26 -9.24 -0.72 -8.12
N VAL A 27 -8.50 -0.45 -7.03
CA VAL A 27 -7.04 -0.62 -6.95
C VAL A 27 -6.68 -1.51 -5.76
N LEU A 28 -5.65 -2.34 -5.91
CA LEU A 28 -5.05 -3.12 -4.82
C LEU A 28 -3.70 -2.48 -4.45
N LEU A 29 -3.53 -2.13 -3.19
CA LEU A 29 -2.33 -1.49 -2.68
C LEU A 29 -1.34 -2.52 -2.11
N PHE A 30 -0.09 -2.43 -2.57
CA PHE A 30 1.08 -3.08 -1.98
C PHE A 30 2.00 -1.99 -1.44
N GLY A 31 2.22 -1.98 -0.13
CA GLY A 31 3.02 -0.95 0.53
C GLY A 31 4.48 -1.36 0.68
N ILE A 32 5.41 -0.47 0.38
CA ILE A 32 6.85 -0.68 0.59
C ILE A 32 7.30 0.19 1.76
N PRO A 33 7.50 -0.37 2.97
CA PRO A 33 7.88 0.41 4.14
C PRO A 33 9.36 0.81 4.08
N LYS A 34 9.72 1.87 4.80
CA LYS A 34 11.13 2.32 4.91
C LYS A 34 11.99 1.38 5.75
N SER A 35 11.38 0.69 6.70
CA SER A 35 12.02 -0.24 7.63
C SER A 35 11.13 -1.45 7.84
N LYS A 36 11.78 -2.58 8.16
CA LYS A 36 11.13 -3.85 8.47
C LYS A 36 11.61 -4.33 9.83
N ASP A 37 10.77 -5.04 10.57
CA ASP A 37 11.10 -5.65 11.86
C ASP A 37 10.43 -7.02 12.00
N GLU A 38 10.80 -7.78 13.04
CA GLU A 38 10.31 -9.15 13.25
C GLU A 38 8.79 -9.18 13.56
N GLU A 39 8.23 -8.09 14.09
CA GLU A 39 6.83 -8.01 14.51
C GLU A 39 5.91 -7.44 13.40
N ALA A 40 6.50 -7.05 12.26
CA ALA A 40 5.83 -6.34 11.19
C ALA A 40 5.11 -5.05 11.66
N SER A 41 5.72 -4.28 12.56
CA SER A 41 5.05 -3.14 13.22
C SER A 41 4.49 -2.11 12.23
N GLY A 42 5.16 -1.92 11.10
CA GLY A 42 4.73 -1.03 10.02
C GLY A 42 3.46 -1.47 9.29
N ALA A 43 3.05 -2.75 9.39
CA ALA A 43 1.85 -3.26 8.74
C ALA A 43 0.57 -2.73 9.39
N TYR A 44 0.60 -2.52 10.72
CA TYR A 44 -0.56 -2.09 11.51
C TYR A 44 -0.41 -0.69 12.12
N ALA A 45 0.69 0.02 11.86
CA ALA A 45 0.87 1.39 12.29
C ALA A 45 -0.24 2.32 11.74
N GLU A 46 -0.77 3.22 12.56
CA GLU A 46 -1.82 4.17 12.15
C GLU A 46 -1.38 5.08 10.99
N ASP A 47 -0.09 5.39 10.94
CA ASP A 47 0.61 6.19 9.94
C ASP A 47 1.51 5.34 9.01
N GLY A 48 1.20 4.05 8.86
CA GLY A 48 1.88 3.16 7.92
C GLY A 48 1.74 3.60 6.45
N VAL A 49 2.57 3.03 5.58
CA VAL A 49 2.65 3.42 4.17
C VAL A 49 1.34 3.19 3.42
N VAL A 50 0.64 2.07 3.67
CA VAL A 50 -0.65 1.78 3.06
C VAL A 50 -1.74 2.67 3.64
N GLN A 51 -1.76 2.88 4.95
CA GLN A 51 -2.71 3.71 5.67
C GLN A 51 -2.69 5.15 5.14
N ASN A 52 -1.49 5.71 4.97
CA ASN A 52 -1.31 7.03 4.37
C ASN A 52 -1.73 7.08 2.90
N ALA A 53 -1.42 6.04 2.11
CA ALA A 53 -1.83 5.97 0.71
C ALA A 53 -3.35 5.91 0.56
N VAL A 54 -4.04 5.11 1.38
CA VAL A 54 -5.51 5.02 1.41
C VAL A 54 -6.11 6.41 1.66
N ARG A 55 -5.68 7.12 2.72
CA ARG A 55 -6.18 8.47 3.03
C ARG A 55 -6.03 9.42 1.84
N GLN A 56 -4.83 9.49 1.26
CA GLN A 56 -4.55 10.38 0.13
C GLN A 56 -5.32 10.02 -1.15
N ILE A 57 -5.54 8.73 -1.42
CA ILE A 57 -6.37 8.29 -2.54
C ILE A 57 -7.82 8.69 -2.31
N LYS A 58 -8.37 8.43 -1.11
CA LYS A 58 -9.78 8.73 -0.81
C LYS A 58 -10.08 10.23 -0.79
N GLU A 59 -9.10 11.07 -0.47
CA GLU A 59 -9.21 12.54 -0.60
C GLU A 59 -9.41 12.99 -2.05
N ARG A 60 -8.80 12.32 -3.04
CA ARG A 60 -8.87 12.72 -4.46
C ARG A 60 -9.86 11.93 -5.31
N ALA A 61 -10.08 10.66 -4.95
CA ALA A 61 -10.94 9.72 -5.66
C ALA A 61 -11.85 9.00 -4.65
N PRO A 62 -12.82 9.71 -4.04
CA PRO A 62 -13.68 9.16 -2.98
C PRO A 62 -14.55 8.00 -3.46
N ASP A 63 -14.80 7.87 -4.76
CA ASP A 63 -15.61 6.77 -5.33
C ASP A 63 -14.78 5.58 -5.81
N LEU A 64 -13.46 5.72 -5.93
CA LEU A 64 -12.58 4.61 -6.29
C LEU A 64 -12.55 3.59 -5.15
N THR A 65 -12.78 2.31 -5.47
CA THR A 65 -12.65 1.23 -4.49
C THR A 65 -11.17 0.99 -4.20
N VAL A 66 -10.78 1.01 -2.93
CA VAL A 66 -9.41 0.76 -2.50
C VAL A 66 -9.38 -0.55 -1.72
N ILE A 67 -8.62 -1.51 -2.22
CA ILE A 67 -8.36 -2.79 -1.60
C ILE A 67 -6.94 -2.74 -1.04
N THR A 68 -6.74 -3.17 0.19
CA THR A 68 -5.42 -3.26 0.82
C THR A 68 -4.98 -4.72 0.87
N ASP A 69 -3.77 -5.01 0.44
CA ASP A 69 -3.15 -6.30 0.73
C ASP A 69 -2.94 -6.44 2.25
N VAL A 70 -3.49 -7.50 2.84
CA VAL A 70 -3.39 -7.76 4.29
C VAL A 70 -2.42 -8.91 4.48
N CYS A 71 -1.14 -8.55 4.59
CA CYS A 71 -0.03 -9.50 4.71
C CYS A 71 1.11 -8.87 5.53
N LEU A 72 2.04 -9.71 6.00
CA LEU A 72 3.21 -9.27 6.74
C LEU A 72 4.52 -9.37 5.94
N CYS A 73 4.54 -9.99 4.76
CA CYS A 73 5.78 -10.28 4.03
C CYS A 73 6.60 -9.03 3.66
N GLU A 74 5.93 -7.92 3.34
CA GLU A 74 6.62 -6.69 2.99
C GLU A 74 7.09 -5.91 4.23
N TYR A 75 6.65 -6.31 5.42
CA TYR A 75 6.91 -5.62 6.69
C TYR A 75 7.81 -6.41 7.65
N THR A 76 7.89 -7.73 7.50
CA THR A 76 8.79 -8.56 8.30
C THR A 76 10.23 -8.46 7.81
N SER A 77 11.19 -8.39 8.71
CA SER A 77 12.64 -8.46 8.43
C SER A 77 13.03 -9.73 7.66
N HIS A 78 12.36 -10.85 7.95
CA HIS A 78 12.59 -12.15 7.33
C HIS A 78 11.75 -12.39 6.06
N GLY A 79 10.76 -11.55 5.76
CA GLY A 79 9.97 -11.62 4.52
C GLY A 79 8.87 -12.70 4.49
N HIS A 80 8.55 -13.33 5.61
CA HIS A 80 7.44 -14.30 5.67
C HIS A 80 6.12 -13.58 5.94
N CYS A 81 5.02 -14.20 5.48
CA CYS A 81 3.67 -13.64 5.61
C CYS A 81 3.10 -13.68 7.05
N GLY A 82 3.88 -14.14 8.03
CA GLY A 82 3.45 -14.36 9.40
C GLY A 82 4.63 -14.26 10.37
N VAL A 83 4.32 -14.05 11.65
CA VAL A 83 5.32 -14.09 12.73
C VAL A 83 5.94 -15.49 12.77
N THR A 84 7.25 -15.56 12.64
CA THR A 84 7.98 -16.82 12.74
C THR A 84 8.48 -17.03 14.18
N ARG A 85 8.37 -18.27 14.66
CA ARG A 85 9.07 -18.73 15.87
C ARG A 85 10.04 -19.81 15.44
N LEU A 86 11.33 -19.56 15.66
CA LEU A 86 12.35 -20.60 15.62
C LEU A 86 12.43 -21.27 17.00
#